data_AF-A0A6I7QGA5-F1
#
_entry.id   AF-A0A6I7QGA5-F1
#
_cell.length_a   1.000
_cell.length_b   1.000
_cell.length_c   1.000
_cell.angle_alpha   90.00
_cell.angle_beta   90.00
_cell.angle_gamma   90.00
#
_symmetry.space_group_name_H-M   'P 1'
#
loop_
_entity.id
_entity.type
_entity.pdbx_description
1 polymer ?
#
loop_
_entity_poly.entity_id
_entity_poly.type
_entity_poly.pdbx_seq_one_letter_code
_entity_poly.pdbx_strand_id
1 'polypeptide(L)'
;MNLLDLFILLPIGYFAWKGFMSGFIYEVLSIAGIILAVFITFEYMHAVSVIFRPLFNDVDHATIAAGIFLFIFTIATVQFLAYLIQKFIELIKINFINRLAGLIFGALKSGIVVSAVLLLLAGFNMPGEDSRNESFSYPVVIYMAPAVFNMVAAVYPGAENFIDTIESAIAENNPIKSLPIFE
;
A
#
# COMPACT_ATOMS: atom_id res chain seq x y z
N MET A 1 -1.28 26.38 -7.99
CA MET A 1 -0.75 25.40 -7.03
C MET A 1 -1.22 25.80 -5.66
N ASN A 2 -2.31 25.20 -5.20
CA ASN A 2 -2.85 25.46 -3.87
C ASN A 2 -2.12 24.55 -2.84
N LEU A 3 -2.30 24.79 -1.54
CA LEU A 3 -1.70 24.01 -0.45
C LEU A 3 -2.01 22.50 -0.58
N LEU A 4 -3.15 22.17 -1.18
CA LEU A 4 -3.52 20.79 -1.52
C LEU A 4 -2.57 20.14 -2.54
N ASP A 5 -2.14 20.87 -3.58
CA ASP A 5 -1.18 20.33 -4.57
C ASP A 5 0.15 20.00 -3.90
N LEU A 6 0.61 20.84 -2.97
CA LEU A 6 1.84 20.56 -2.22
C LEU A 6 1.66 19.32 -1.34
N PHE A 7 0.52 19.18 -0.67
CA PHE A 7 0.23 18.02 0.17
C PHE A 7 0.18 16.70 -0.62
N ILE A 8 -0.27 16.75 -1.88
CA ILE A 8 -0.33 15.58 -2.77
C ILE A 8 1.02 15.30 -3.41
N LEU A 9 1.67 16.31 -4.00
CA LEU A 9 2.88 16.13 -4.79
C LEU A 9 4.13 15.88 -3.95
N LEU A 10 4.21 16.38 -2.72
CA LEU A 10 5.37 16.18 -1.85
C LEU A 10 5.59 14.70 -1.50
N PRO A 11 4.60 13.94 -0.97
CA PRO A 11 4.78 12.51 -0.74
C PRO A 11 5.05 11.75 -2.04
N ILE A 12 4.32 12.06 -3.13
CA ILE A 12 4.52 11.37 -4.42
C ILE A 12 5.94 11.61 -4.94
N GLY A 13 6.41 12.85 -4.93
CA GLY A 13 7.75 13.23 -5.37
C GLY A 13 8.84 12.59 -4.50
N TYR A 14 8.66 12.57 -3.18
CA TYR A 14 9.58 11.91 -2.26
C TYR A 14 9.68 10.41 -2.53
N PHE A 15 8.55 9.71 -2.68
CA PHE A 15 8.54 8.28 -2.94
C PHE A 15 8.96 7.92 -4.37
N ALA A 16 8.71 8.79 -5.36
CA ALA A 16 9.26 8.65 -6.70
C ALA A 16 10.79 8.74 -6.67
N TRP A 17 11.34 9.73 -5.98
CA TRP A 17 12.78 9.86 -5.80
C TRP A 17 13.39 8.68 -5.02
N LYS A 18 12.72 8.24 -3.95
CA LYS A 18 13.12 7.05 -3.18
C LYS A 18 13.09 5.79 -4.06
N GLY A 19 12.07 5.64 -4.91
CA GLY A 19 11.93 4.55 -5.86
C GLY A 19 13.03 4.58 -6.93
N PHE A 20 13.43 5.76 -7.40
CA PHE A 20 14.59 5.91 -8.28
C PHE A 20 15.89 5.45 -7.61
N MET A 21 16.09 5.81 -6.34
CA MET A 21 17.28 5.41 -5.59
C MET A 21 17.31 3.93 -5.25
N SER A 22 16.13 3.34 -4.99
CA SER A 22 16.01 1.93 -4.60
C SER A 22 15.98 0.99 -5.80
N GLY A 23 15.48 1.44 -6.95
CA GLY A 23 15.28 0.63 -8.16
C GLY A 23 13.95 -0.13 -8.15
N PHE A 24 13.45 -0.42 -9.36
CA PHE A 24 12.19 -1.12 -9.58
C PHE A 24 12.15 -2.51 -8.95
N ILE A 25 13.21 -3.30 -9.17
CA ILE A 25 13.28 -4.69 -8.70
C ILE A 25 13.16 -4.74 -7.17
N TYR A 26 13.85 -3.85 -6.46
CA TYR A 26 13.75 -3.76 -5.01
C TYR A 26 12.33 -3.42 -4.56
N GLU A 27 11.68 -2.42 -5.17
CA GLU A 27 10.32 -2.01 -4.80
C GLU A 27 9.29 -3.13 -5.02
N VAL A 28 9.37 -3.85 -6.15
CA VAL A 28 8.47 -4.97 -6.45
C VAL A 28 8.70 -6.12 -5.48
N LEU A 29 9.96 -6.53 -5.26
CA LEU A 29 10.29 -7.60 -4.32
C LEU A 29 9.94 -7.24 -2.87
N SER A 30 10.02 -5.96 -2.50
CA SER A 30 9.62 -5.49 -1.17
C SER A 30 8.11 -5.68 -0.95
N ILE A 31 7.28 -5.30 -1.93
CA ILE A 31 5.83 -5.51 -1.84
C ILE A 31 5.49 -7.00 -1.86
N ALA A 32 6.07 -7.76 -2.78
CA ALA A 32 5.88 -9.21 -2.83
C ALA A 32 6.33 -9.89 -1.52
N GLY A 33 7.40 -9.39 -0.90
CA GLY A 33 7.91 -9.90 0.37
C GLY A 33 6.97 -9.69 1.55
N ILE A 34 6.25 -8.57 1.58
CA ILE A 34 5.20 -8.35 2.60
C ILE A 34 4.08 -9.36 2.40
N ILE A 35 3.61 -9.56 1.16
CA ILE A 35 2.56 -10.54 0.85
C ILE A 35 3.00 -11.95 1.28
N LEU A 36 4.22 -12.35 0.90
CA LEU A 36 4.79 -13.64 1.32
C LEU A 36 4.90 -13.75 2.85
N ALA A 37 5.31 -12.68 3.53
CA ALA A 37 5.40 -12.69 4.99
C ALA A 37 4.04 -12.90 5.65
N VAL A 38 2.96 -12.32 5.11
CA VAL A 38 1.59 -12.57 5.59
C VAL A 38 1.25 -14.06 5.46
N PHE A 39 1.45 -14.66 4.28
CA PHE A 39 1.14 -16.07 4.05
C PHE A 39 1.94 -17.01 4.95
N ILE A 40 3.26 -16.81 5.04
CA ILE A 40 4.13 -17.64 5.89
C ILE A 40 3.75 -17.46 7.36
N THR A 41 3.39 -16.24 7.79
CA THR A 41 2.97 -16.00 9.18
C THR A 41 1.73 -16.81 9.51
N PHE A 42 0.67 -16.72 8.71
CA PHE A 42 -0.57 -17.45 9.00
C PHE A 42 -0.39 -18.97 8.96
N GLU A 43 0.41 -19.49 8.02
CA GLU A 43 0.67 -20.92 7.90
C GLU A 43 1.50 -21.46 9.08
N TYR A 44 2.55 -20.74 9.50
CA TYR A 44 3.55 -21.28 10.42
C TYR A 44 3.44 -20.75 11.86
N MET A 45 2.62 -19.72 12.15
CA MET A 45 2.54 -19.13 13.51
C MET A 45 2.14 -20.14 14.58
N HIS A 46 1.25 -21.10 14.27
CA HIS A 46 0.87 -22.15 15.22
C HIS A 46 2.00 -23.12 15.51
N ALA A 47 2.78 -23.52 14.49
CA ALA A 47 3.93 -24.41 14.67
C ALA A 47 5.03 -23.74 15.49
N VAL A 48 5.29 -22.46 15.23
CA VAL A 48 6.33 -21.69 15.93
C VAL A 48 5.90 -21.27 17.34
N SER A 49 4.58 -21.25 17.62
CA SER A 49 4.04 -20.95 18.96
C SER A 49 4.64 -21.83 20.05
N VAL A 50 5.04 -23.07 19.74
CA VAL A 50 5.61 -24.03 20.70
C VAL A 50 6.87 -23.47 21.38
N ILE A 51 7.67 -22.68 20.67
CA ILE A 51 8.88 -22.04 21.20
C ILE A 51 8.53 -20.91 22.19
N PHE A 52 7.38 -20.26 21.98
CA PHE A 52 6.91 -19.13 22.78
C PHE A 52 6.01 -19.55 23.94
N ARG A 53 5.45 -20.78 23.93
CA ARG A 53 4.62 -21.32 25.03
C ARG A 53 5.23 -21.16 26.43
N PRO A 54 6.54 -21.35 26.67
CA PRO A 54 7.11 -21.16 28.00
C PRO A 54 7.08 -19.71 28.52
N LEU A 55 6.90 -18.73 27.62
CA LEU A 55 6.91 -17.31 27.95
C LEU A 55 5.52 -16.75 28.27
N PHE A 56 4.45 -17.50 27.98
CA PHE A 56 3.08 -17.06 28.14
C PHE A 56 2.23 -18.11 28.86
N ASN A 57 1.30 -17.66 29.69
CA ASN A 57 0.40 -18.55 30.42
C ASN A 57 -0.76 -19.07 29.54
N ASP A 58 -0.94 -18.48 28.36
CA ASP A 58 -2.05 -18.77 27.44
C ASP A 58 -1.51 -19.05 26.03
N VAL A 59 -2.08 -20.07 25.39
CA VAL A 59 -1.72 -20.56 24.05
C VAL A 59 -2.01 -19.51 22.99
N ASP A 60 -3.07 -18.72 23.15
CA ASP A 60 -3.45 -17.70 22.18
C ASP A 60 -2.42 -16.57 22.16
N HIS A 61 -1.99 -16.11 23.34
CA HIS A 61 -0.95 -15.10 23.49
C HIS A 61 0.40 -15.57 22.93
N ALA A 62 0.78 -16.83 23.17
CA ALA A 62 1.99 -17.42 22.59
C ALA A 62 1.93 -17.49 21.06
N THR A 63 0.76 -17.80 20.50
CA THR A 63 0.55 -17.89 19.06
C THR A 63 0.62 -16.51 18.39
N ILE A 64 0.03 -15.48 19.01
CA ILE A 64 0.13 -14.10 18.52
C ILE A 64 1.59 -13.62 18.57
N ALA A 65 2.31 -13.87 19.67
CA ALA A 65 3.71 -13.50 19.80
C ALA A 65 4.60 -14.17 18.75
N ALA A 66 4.38 -15.47 18.52
CA ALA A 66 5.06 -16.22 17.45
C ALA A 66 4.74 -15.66 16.06
N GLY A 67 3.49 -15.30 15.81
CA GLY A 67 3.07 -14.66 14.55
C GLY A 67 3.77 -13.34 14.32
N ILE A 68 3.81 -12.45 15.31
CA ILE A 68 4.52 -11.16 15.21
C ILE A 68 6.01 -11.37 14.94
N PHE A 69 6.65 -12.28 15.69
CA PHE A 69 8.05 -12.62 15.49
C PHE A 69 8.30 -13.13 14.07
N LEU A 70 7.49 -14.07 13.60
CA LEU A 70 7.65 -14.70 12.31
C LEU A 70 7.40 -13.72 11.16
N PHE A 71 6.41 -12.83 11.30
CA PHE A 71 6.13 -11.76 10.34
C PHE A 71 7.33 -10.82 10.18
N ILE A 72 7.86 -10.31 11.29
CA ILE A 72 9.01 -9.40 11.29
C ILE A 72 10.25 -10.11 10.73
N PHE A 73 10.52 -11.33 11.18
CA PHE A 73 11.67 -12.12 10.73
C PHE A 73 11.61 -12.42 9.23
N THR A 74 10.44 -12.77 8.72
CA THR A 74 10.24 -13.08 7.30
C THR A 74 10.40 -11.83 6.45
N ILE A 75 9.80 -10.71 6.85
CA ILE A 75 9.98 -9.42 6.16
C ILE A 75 11.45 -9.03 6.12
N ALA A 76 12.15 -9.09 7.26
CA ALA A 76 13.57 -8.75 7.33
C ALA A 76 14.40 -9.61 6.39
N THR A 77 14.14 -10.92 6.36
CA THR A 77 14.83 -11.87 5.48
C THR A 77 14.58 -11.57 4.00
N VAL A 78 13.31 -11.37 3.60
CA VAL A 78 12.97 -11.11 2.20
C VAL A 78 13.49 -9.75 1.75
N GLN A 79 13.41 -8.71 2.59
CA GLN A 79 13.96 -7.39 2.26
C GLN A 79 15.48 -7.44 2.11
N PHE A 80 16.17 -8.20 2.97
CA PHE A 80 17.60 -8.41 2.84
C PHE A 80 17.95 -9.09 1.51
N LEU A 81 17.21 -10.13 1.12
CA LEU A 81 17.40 -10.79 -0.19
C LEU A 81 17.10 -9.84 -1.36
N ALA A 82 16.03 -9.06 -1.29
CA ALA A 82 15.68 -8.06 -2.30
C ALA A 82 16.80 -7.02 -2.47
N TYR A 83 17.40 -6.58 -1.37
CA TYR A 83 18.55 -5.68 -1.37
C TYR A 83 19.78 -6.31 -2.04
N LEU A 84 20.09 -7.57 -1.73
CA LEU A 84 21.19 -8.28 -2.38
C LEU A 84 20.96 -8.42 -3.89
N ILE A 85 19.75 -8.82 -4.30
CA ILE A 85 19.39 -8.92 -5.72
C ILE A 85 19.54 -7.56 -6.41
N GLN A 86 19.05 -6.50 -5.79
CA GLN A 86 19.21 -5.15 -6.32
C GLN A 86 20.69 -4.78 -6.49
N LYS A 87 21.56 -5.10 -5.52
CA LYS A 87 23.01 -4.87 -5.64
C LYS A 87 23.63 -5.62 -6.83
N PHE A 88 23.21 -6.85 -7.10
CA PHE A 88 23.65 -7.57 -8.30
C PHE A 88 23.19 -6.87 -9.59
N ILE A 89 21.96 -6.35 -9.64
CA ILE A 89 21.45 -5.62 -10.80
C ILE A 89 22.23 -4.31 -11.00
N GLU A 90 22.64 -3.64 -9.92
CA GLU A 90 23.45 -2.41 -10.02
C GLU A 90 24.82 -2.65 -10.69
N LEU A 91 25.37 -3.86 -10.59
CA LEU A 91 26.62 -4.24 -11.27
C LEU A 91 26.44 -4.40 -12.79
N ILE A 92 25.19 -4.57 -13.25
CA ILE A 92 24.86 -4.73 -14.67
C ILE A 92 24.53 -3.35 -15.25
N LYS A 93 24.90 -3.10 -16.52
CA LYS A 93 24.63 -1.83 -17.23
C LYS A 93 23.14 -1.45 -17.40
N ILE A 94 22.21 -2.28 -16.93
CA ILE A 94 20.75 -2.07 -16.98
C ILE A 94 20.24 -1.17 -15.82
N ASN A 95 21.13 -0.80 -14.88
CA ASN A 95 20.78 -0.04 -13.68
C ASN A 95 19.97 1.24 -13.97
N PHE A 96 20.28 1.98 -15.04
CA PHE A 96 19.53 3.21 -15.38
C PHE A 96 18.04 2.95 -15.64
N ILE A 97 17.72 1.91 -16.42
CA ILE A 97 16.34 1.53 -16.73
C ILE A 97 15.64 1.05 -15.45
N ASN A 98 16.33 0.25 -14.63
CA ASN A 98 15.79 -0.23 -13.35
C ASN A 98 15.46 0.93 -12.40
N ARG A 99 16.31 1.96 -12.34
CA ARG A 99 16.07 3.16 -11.52
C ARG A 99 14.93 4.01 -12.07
N LEU A 100 14.85 4.21 -13.39
CA LEU A 100 13.75 4.95 -14.00
C LEU A 100 12.41 4.24 -13.81
N ALA A 101 12.36 2.93 -13.98
CA ALA A 101 11.17 2.13 -13.65
C ALA A 101 10.83 2.23 -12.15
N GLY A 102 11.84 2.28 -11.28
CA GLY A 102 11.66 2.49 -9.85
C GLY A 102 11.05 3.85 -9.52
N LEU A 103 11.41 4.90 -10.26
CA LEU A 103 10.81 6.23 -10.13
C LEU A 103 9.31 6.17 -10.42
N ILE A 104 8.94 5.60 -11.56
CA ILE A 104 7.53 5.49 -11.98
C ILE A 104 6.75 4.64 -10.98
N PHE A 105 7.31 3.49 -10.59
CA PHE A 105 6.67 2.60 -9.64
C PHE A 105 6.50 3.25 -8.25
N GLY A 106 7.52 3.96 -7.76
CA GLY A 106 7.44 4.72 -6.52
C GLY A 106 6.37 5.82 -6.56
N ALA A 107 6.25 6.52 -7.68
CA ALA A 107 5.20 7.52 -7.91
C ALA A 107 3.81 6.87 -7.94
N LEU A 108 3.65 5.76 -8.66
CA LEU A 108 2.36 5.03 -8.75
C LEU A 108 1.92 4.52 -7.37
N LYS A 109 2.81 3.81 -6.67
CA LYS A 109 2.57 3.27 -5.33
C LYS A 109 2.14 4.35 -4.34
N SER A 110 2.88 5.45 -4.29
CA SER A 110 2.55 6.56 -3.39
C SER A 110 1.30 7.30 -3.83
N GLY A 111 1.06 7.45 -5.14
CA GLY A 111 -0.17 8.02 -5.68
C GLY A 111 -1.41 7.23 -5.27
N ILE A 112 -1.34 5.88 -5.28
CA ILE A 112 -2.41 5.01 -4.77
C ILE A 112 -2.66 5.25 -3.28
N VAL A 113 -1.60 5.33 -2.47
CA VAL A 113 -1.73 5.58 -1.02
C VAL A 113 -2.33 6.96 -0.76
N VAL A 114 -1.84 8.00 -1.44
CA VAL A 114 -2.36 9.37 -1.32
C VAL A 114 -3.83 9.41 -1.78
N SER A 115 -4.17 8.74 -2.87
CA SER A 115 -5.55 8.59 -3.35
C SER A 115 -6.45 7.98 -2.28
N ALA A 116 -6.03 6.87 -1.65
CA ALA A 116 -6.78 6.24 -0.57
C ALA A 116 -6.99 7.20 0.62
N VAL A 117 -5.95 7.95 1.02
CA VAL A 117 -6.06 8.97 2.08
C VAL A 117 -7.02 10.09 1.69
N LEU A 118 -6.96 10.59 0.45
CA LEU A 118 -7.86 11.63 -0.04
C LEU A 118 -9.32 11.17 -0.05
N LEU A 119 -9.59 9.91 -0.41
CA LEU A 119 -10.94 9.34 -0.37
C LEU A 119 -11.48 9.25 1.07
N LEU A 120 -10.63 8.83 2.01
CA LEU A 120 -11.00 8.82 3.43
C LEU A 120 -11.31 10.23 3.94
N LEU A 121 -10.49 11.22 3.58
CA LEU A 121 -10.72 12.62 3.95
C LEU A 121 -11.98 13.18 3.29
N ALA A 122 -12.28 12.78 2.05
CA ALA A 122 -13.45 13.24 1.32
C ALA A 122 -14.76 12.88 2.04
N GLY A 123 -14.79 11.75 2.76
CA GLY A 123 -15.90 11.37 3.64
C GLY A 123 -16.17 12.35 4.79
N PHE A 124 -15.18 13.17 5.16
CA PHE A 124 -15.30 14.25 6.15
C PHE A 124 -15.46 15.64 5.53
N ASN A 125 -15.77 15.73 4.23
CA ASN A 125 -15.77 16.98 3.46
C ASN A 125 -14.43 17.73 3.49
N MET A 126 -13.31 17.00 3.64
CA MET A 126 -11.96 17.54 3.57
C MET A 126 -11.21 16.93 2.39
N PRO A 127 -10.43 17.68 1.60
CA PRO A 127 -10.29 19.14 1.57
C PRO A 127 -11.60 19.85 1.17
N GLY A 128 -11.75 21.13 1.51
CA GLY A 128 -12.91 21.94 1.08
C GLY A 128 -13.00 22.10 -0.43
N GLU A 129 -14.21 22.37 -0.95
CA GLU A 129 -14.49 22.41 -2.39
C GLU A 129 -13.61 23.40 -3.17
N ASP A 130 -13.39 24.60 -2.62
CA ASP A 130 -12.53 25.62 -3.22
C ASP A 130 -11.10 25.08 -3.45
N SER A 131 -10.55 24.40 -2.44
CA SER A 131 -9.21 23.78 -2.54
C SER A 131 -9.15 22.64 -3.54
N ARG A 132 -10.26 21.90 -3.77
CA ARG A 132 -10.32 20.83 -4.77
C ARG A 132 -10.36 21.41 -6.19
N ASN A 133 -11.19 22.43 -6.41
CA ASN A 133 -11.37 23.05 -7.73
C ASN A 133 -10.13 23.81 -8.20
N GLU A 134 -9.38 24.38 -7.27
CA GLU A 134 -8.12 25.06 -7.57
C GLU A 134 -6.92 24.11 -7.71
N SER A 135 -7.06 22.83 -7.32
CA SER A 135 -5.98 21.84 -7.36
C SER A 135 -5.90 21.16 -8.72
N PHE A 136 -4.71 21.20 -9.31
CA PHE A 136 -4.40 20.46 -10.53
C PHE A 136 -4.20 18.97 -10.27
N SER A 137 -3.62 18.63 -9.11
CA SER A 137 -3.17 17.26 -8.80
C SER A 137 -4.30 16.38 -8.28
N TYR A 138 -5.25 16.99 -7.56
CA TYR A 138 -6.39 16.30 -6.94
C TYR A 138 -7.23 15.46 -7.94
N PRO A 139 -7.74 16.02 -9.06
CA PRO A 139 -8.57 15.25 -9.99
C PRO A 139 -7.82 14.10 -10.69
N VAL A 140 -6.49 14.15 -10.77
CA VAL A 140 -5.69 13.06 -11.36
C VAL A 140 -5.45 11.96 -10.34
N VAL A 141 -5.09 12.33 -9.11
CA VAL A 141 -4.68 11.37 -8.07
C VAL A 141 -5.87 10.66 -7.44
N ILE A 142 -7.03 11.32 -7.27
CA ILE A 142 -8.17 10.74 -6.56
C ILE A 142 -8.67 9.41 -7.15
N TYR A 143 -8.51 9.20 -8.46
CA TYR A 143 -8.94 7.97 -9.14
C TYR A 143 -7.92 6.82 -9.12
N MET A 144 -6.71 7.03 -8.62
CA MET A 144 -5.66 6.00 -8.66
C MET A 144 -5.99 4.78 -7.79
N ALA A 145 -6.48 4.96 -6.57
CA ALA A 145 -6.87 3.84 -5.70
C ALA A 145 -8.09 3.07 -6.26
N PRO A 146 -9.19 3.72 -6.69
CA PRO A 146 -10.30 3.03 -7.34
C PRO A 146 -9.89 2.27 -8.59
N ALA A 147 -9.01 2.84 -9.43
CA ALA A 147 -8.53 2.16 -10.63
C ALA A 147 -7.78 0.86 -10.31
N VAL A 148 -6.87 0.89 -9.33
CA VAL A 148 -6.14 -0.31 -8.90
C VAL A 148 -7.09 -1.32 -8.25
N PHE A 149 -8.04 -0.85 -7.46
CA PHE A 149 -9.06 -1.71 -6.88
C PHE A 149 -9.85 -2.46 -7.98
N ASN A 150 -10.35 -1.75 -8.99
CA ASN A 150 -11.09 -2.35 -10.10
C ASN A 150 -10.25 -3.37 -10.87
N MET A 151 -8.94 -3.12 -11.06
CA MET A 151 -8.04 -4.10 -11.67
C MET A 151 -7.91 -5.36 -10.83
N VAL A 152 -7.81 -5.24 -9.51
CA VAL A 152 -7.73 -6.39 -8.60
C VAL A 152 -9.05 -7.17 -8.59
N ALA A 153 -10.19 -6.47 -8.53
CA ALA A 153 -11.52 -7.08 -8.55
C ALA A 153 -11.78 -7.85 -9.86
N ALA A 154 -11.37 -7.30 -11.00
CA ALA A 154 -11.48 -7.97 -12.30
C ALA A 154 -10.69 -9.28 -12.37
N VAL A 155 -9.58 -9.39 -11.64
CA VAL A 155 -8.75 -10.60 -11.60
C VAL A 155 -9.21 -11.57 -10.50
N TYR A 156 -9.73 -11.05 -9.39
CA TYR A 156 -10.21 -11.82 -8.25
C TYR A 156 -11.61 -11.35 -7.82
N PRO A 157 -12.69 -11.95 -8.38
CA PRO A 157 -14.08 -11.53 -8.14
C PRO A 157 -14.51 -11.58 -6.66
N GLY A 158 -13.82 -12.35 -5.82
CA GLY A 158 -14.07 -12.38 -4.38
C GLY A 158 -13.84 -11.04 -3.65
N ALA A 159 -13.19 -10.07 -4.30
CA ALA A 159 -12.99 -8.72 -3.76
C ALA A 159 -14.28 -7.86 -3.79
N GLU A 160 -15.24 -8.13 -4.68
CA GLU A 160 -16.49 -7.35 -4.80
C GLU A 160 -17.36 -7.46 -3.54
N ASN A 161 -17.54 -8.67 -3.01
CA ASN A 161 -18.35 -8.92 -1.80
C ASN A 161 -17.84 -8.16 -0.56
N PHE A 162 -16.52 -7.94 -0.45
CA PHE A 162 -15.93 -7.15 0.63
C PHE A 162 -16.27 -5.67 0.47
N ILE A 163 -16.29 -5.17 -0.76
CA ILE A 163 -16.67 -3.79 -1.05
C ILE A 163 -18.16 -3.57 -0.84
N ASP A 164 -19.04 -4.47 -1.27
CA ASP A 164 -20.47 -4.33 -1.02
C ASP A 164 -20.77 -4.21 0.49
N THR A 165 -20.01 -4.93 1.32
CA THR A 165 -20.10 -4.87 2.78
C THR A 165 -19.61 -3.53 3.32
N ILE A 166 -18.46 -3.04 2.85
CA ILE A 166 -17.92 -1.73 3.23
C ILE A 166 -18.82 -0.60 2.71
N GLU A 167 -19.29 -0.67 1.47
CA GLU A 167 -20.18 0.29 0.86
C GLU A 167 -21.52 0.34 1.58
N SER A 168 -22.08 -0.79 2.00
CA SER A 168 -23.30 -0.80 2.83
C SER A 168 -23.07 -0.14 4.20
N ALA A 169 -21.97 -0.48 4.88
CA ALA A 169 -21.61 0.10 6.19
C ALA A 169 -21.30 1.60 6.11
N ILE A 170 -20.66 2.01 5.01
CA ILE A 170 -20.38 3.40 4.68
C ILE A 170 -21.69 4.09 4.31
N ALA A 171 -22.49 3.62 3.34
CA ALA A 171 -23.73 4.24 2.87
C ALA A 171 -24.78 4.46 3.97
N GLU A 172 -24.82 3.59 4.98
CA GLU A 172 -25.63 3.79 6.18
C GLU A 172 -25.18 5.01 7.02
N ASN A 173 -23.92 5.43 6.89
CA ASN A 173 -23.28 6.53 7.64
C ASN A 173 -22.61 7.61 6.76
N ASN A 174 -22.81 7.65 5.43
CA ASN A 174 -21.95 8.40 4.51
C ASN A 174 -22.62 9.63 3.86
N PRO A 175 -22.06 10.84 4.05
CA PRO A 175 -22.51 12.07 3.38
C PRO A 175 -22.17 12.17 1.87
N ILE A 176 -21.37 11.26 1.29
CA ILE A 176 -20.95 11.30 -0.15
C ILE A 176 -22.12 11.24 -1.14
N LYS A 177 -23.33 10.83 -0.71
CA LYS A 177 -24.54 10.81 -1.55
C LYS A 177 -24.92 12.18 -2.13
N SER A 178 -24.33 13.28 -1.65
CA SER A 178 -24.59 14.65 -2.11
C SER A 178 -23.60 15.17 -3.17
N LEU A 179 -22.66 14.37 -3.68
CA LEU A 179 -21.71 14.83 -4.69
C LEU A 179 -22.26 14.65 -6.12
N PRO A 180 -22.28 15.69 -6.98
CA PRO A 180 -22.88 15.69 -8.32
C PRO A 180 -22.06 14.96 -9.39
N ILE A 181 -21.27 13.96 -9.00
CA ILE A 181 -20.46 13.09 -9.88
C ILE A 181 -21.10 11.71 -10.07
N PHE A 182 -22.26 11.48 -9.45
CA PHE A 182 -23.04 10.25 -9.51
C PHE A 182 -24.43 10.43 -10.17
N GLU A 183 -24.65 11.52 -10.91
CA GLU A 183 -25.76 11.67 -11.86
C GLU A 183 -25.28 11.50 -13.32
#